data_AF-A0A953Q9M3-F1
#
_entry.id   AF-A0A953Q9M3-F1
#
_cell.length_a   1.000
_cell.length_b   1.000
_cell.length_c   1.000
_cell.angle_alpha   90.00
_cell.angle_beta   90.00
_cell.angle_gamma   90.00
#
_symmetry.space_group_name_H-M   'P 1'
#
loop_
_entity.id
_entity.type
_entity.pdbx_description
1 polymer ?
#
loop_
_entity_poly.entity_id
_entity_poly.type
_entity_poly.pdbx_seq_one_letter_code
_entity_poly.pdbx_strand_id
1 'polypeptide(L)'
;MKRRLVLVSYCIVAAAMLAYAQGSDEGYQTATLASIEKLANDGKHPADVDRYKISMRMGDSVYICRASAPAATFMEWVVGKEFPAKENGKVLLVRNKDGKIVELNIASKKKPK
;
A
#
# COMPACT_ATOMS: atom_id res chain seq x y z
N MET A 1 -60.84 -26.84 -3.91
CA MET A 1 -59.96 -26.42 -5.03
C MET A 1 -59.99 -24.89 -5.09
N LYS A 2 -58.94 -24.13 -4.85
CA LYS A 2 -57.76 -23.98 -5.71
C LYS A 2 -56.56 -23.50 -4.89
N ARG A 3 -55.53 -24.34 -4.84
CA ARG A 3 -54.14 -24.02 -4.47
C ARG A 3 -53.64 -22.86 -5.33
N ARG A 4 -53.13 -21.75 -4.76
CA ARG A 4 -52.07 -20.88 -5.32
C ARG A 4 -51.40 -20.05 -4.21
N LEU A 5 -50.87 -20.73 -3.20
CA LEU A 5 -49.61 -20.28 -2.61
C LEU A 5 -48.51 -20.87 -3.50
N VAL A 6 -47.44 -20.12 -3.76
CA VAL A 6 -46.09 -20.57 -4.14
C VAL A 6 -45.46 -19.70 -5.25
N LEU A 7 -44.31 -19.11 -4.88
CA LEU A 7 -43.17 -18.70 -5.71
C LEU A 7 -43.33 -17.53 -6.67
N VAL A 8 -43.29 -16.30 -6.14
CA VAL A 8 -42.58 -15.20 -6.83
C VAL A 8 -41.91 -14.36 -5.75
N SER A 9 -40.64 -13.98 -5.97
CA SER A 9 -39.85 -13.03 -5.16
C SER A 9 -38.91 -13.63 -4.11
N TYR A 10 -37.92 -14.40 -4.55
CA TYR A 10 -36.64 -14.48 -3.81
C TYR A 10 -35.44 -14.76 -4.75
N CYS A 11 -35.27 -13.99 -5.83
CA CYS A 11 -34.10 -14.14 -6.72
C CYS A 11 -33.50 -12.81 -7.21
N ILE A 12 -33.62 -11.70 -6.47
CA ILE A 12 -32.99 -10.41 -6.88
C ILE A 12 -32.04 -9.85 -5.81
N VAL A 13 -31.39 -10.71 -5.02
CA VAL A 13 -30.27 -10.29 -4.15
C VAL A 13 -29.05 -11.15 -4.43
N ALA A 14 -28.66 -11.24 -5.70
CA ALA A 14 -27.42 -11.93 -6.10
C ALA A 14 -26.62 -11.16 -7.17
N ALA A 15 -26.87 -9.85 -7.34
CA ALA A 15 -26.19 -9.03 -8.34
C ALA A 15 -25.28 -7.93 -7.76
N ALA A 16 -25.21 -7.77 -6.43
CA ALA A 16 -24.40 -6.72 -5.80
C ALA A 16 -23.11 -7.21 -5.11
N MET A 17 -22.85 -8.52 -5.06
CA MET A 17 -21.69 -9.08 -4.33
C MET A 17 -20.50 -9.48 -5.22
N LEU A 18 -20.52 -9.16 -6.52
CA LEU A 18 -19.42 -9.52 -7.45
C LEU A 18 -18.48 -8.37 -7.82
N ALA A 19 -18.66 -7.17 -7.24
CA ALA A 19 -17.78 -6.03 -7.51
C ALA A 19 -16.50 -5.99 -6.64
N TYR A 20 -16.33 -6.90 -5.67
CA TYR A 20 -15.12 -7.02 -4.84
C TYR A 20 -14.36 -8.32 -5.13
N ALA A 21 -14.15 -8.67 -6.39
CA ALA A 21 -13.39 -9.90 -6.71
C ALA A 21 -12.54 -9.84 -7.99
N GLN A 22 -12.51 -8.72 -8.71
CA GLN A 22 -11.73 -8.62 -9.95
C GLN A 22 -10.55 -7.69 -9.75
N GLY A 23 -9.43 -8.26 -9.27
CA GLY A 23 -8.14 -7.57 -9.23
C GLY A 23 -7.53 -7.39 -7.85
N SER A 24 -7.76 -8.31 -6.90
CA SER A 24 -6.95 -8.39 -5.69
C SER A 24 -5.51 -8.77 -6.07
N ASP A 25 -4.71 -7.76 -6.43
CA ASP A 25 -3.26 -7.86 -6.44
C ASP A 25 -2.83 -8.46 -5.10
N GLU A 26 -2.33 -9.70 -5.11
CA GLU A 26 -2.07 -10.57 -3.97
C GLU A 26 -1.63 -9.84 -2.68
N GLY A 27 -2.59 -9.46 -1.83
CA GLY A 27 -2.36 -8.83 -0.53
C GLY A 27 -1.90 -7.36 -0.55
N TYR A 28 -1.98 -6.67 -1.68
CA TYR A 28 -1.70 -5.23 -1.76
C TYR A 28 -2.90 -4.43 -1.20
N GLN A 29 -2.58 -3.42 -0.41
CA GLN A 29 -3.50 -2.48 0.19
C GLN A 29 -3.08 -1.06 -0.18
N THR A 30 -4.02 -0.12 -0.13
CA THR A 30 -3.69 1.30 -0.31
C THR A 30 -2.86 1.79 0.87
N ALA A 31 -1.70 2.37 0.58
CA ALA A 31 -0.85 3.05 1.54
C ALA A 31 -0.63 4.52 1.13
N THR A 32 -0.88 5.44 2.05
CA THR A 32 -0.68 6.87 1.87
C THR A 32 0.71 7.27 2.35
N LEU A 33 1.46 8.00 1.53
CA LEU A 33 2.73 8.58 1.95
C LEU A 33 2.50 9.68 2.98
N ALA A 34 3.00 9.49 4.21
CA ALA A 34 2.86 10.46 5.29
C ALA A 34 4.08 11.38 5.41
N SER A 35 5.29 10.88 5.13
CA SER A 35 6.51 11.70 5.09
C SER A 35 7.59 11.03 4.26
N ILE A 36 8.47 11.83 3.67
CA ILE A 36 9.72 11.38 3.03
C ILE A 36 10.82 12.38 3.38
N GLU A 37 11.93 11.88 3.91
CA GLU A 37 13.06 12.68 4.37
C GLU A 37 14.35 12.04 3.85
N LYS A 38 15.18 12.82 3.16
CA LYS A 38 16.54 12.39 2.78
C LYS A 38 17.43 12.48 4.00
N LEU A 39 18.08 11.37 4.34
CA LEU A 39 19.04 11.28 5.43
C LEU A 39 20.41 11.75 4.94
N ALA A 40 21.17 12.40 5.81
CA ALA A 40 22.55 12.79 5.53
C ALA A 40 23.40 11.55 5.21
N ASN A 41 24.26 11.67 4.19
CA ASN A 41 25.27 10.64 3.93
C ASN A 41 26.31 10.73 5.05
N ASP A 42 26.49 9.64 5.80
CA ASP A 42 27.45 9.53 6.89
C ASP A 42 28.87 9.21 6.39
N GLY A 43 29.10 9.20 5.07
CA GLY A 43 30.38 8.88 4.44
C GLY A 43 30.76 7.40 4.53
N LYS A 44 29.93 6.57 5.15
CA LYS A 44 30.14 5.11 5.28
C LYS A 44 29.47 4.31 4.17
N HIS A 45 28.71 4.99 3.31
CA HIS A 45 27.97 4.38 2.21
C HIS A 45 28.46 4.98 0.88
N PRO A 46 28.38 4.20 -0.23
CA PRO A 46 28.71 4.68 -1.56
C PRO A 46 28.02 6.02 -1.87
N ALA A 47 28.74 6.95 -2.51
CA ALA A 47 28.26 8.32 -2.75
C ALA A 47 27.04 8.39 -3.67
N ASP A 48 26.76 7.33 -4.42
CA ASP A 48 25.72 7.19 -5.43
C ASP A 48 24.36 6.71 -4.88
N VAL A 49 24.29 6.37 -3.58
CA VAL A 49 23.06 5.86 -2.97
C VAL A 49 22.57 6.79 -1.87
N ASP A 50 21.50 7.53 -2.18
CA ASP A 50 20.80 8.35 -1.22
C ASP A 50 19.99 7.48 -0.23
N ARG A 51 20.00 7.88 1.03
CA ARG A 51 19.25 7.22 2.11
C ARG A 51 18.01 8.03 2.44
N TYR A 52 16.89 7.35 2.65
CA TYR A 52 15.61 7.97 2.95
C TYR A 52 14.98 7.34 4.18
N LYS A 53 14.32 8.18 4.98
CA LYS A 53 13.34 7.78 5.99
C LYS A 53 11.96 8.12 5.45
N ILE A 54 11.12 7.09 5.32
CA ILE A 54 9.81 7.20 4.67
C ILE A 54 8.76 6.72 5.66
N SER A 55 7.71 7.52 5.87
CA SER A 55 6.56 7.11 6.68
C SER A 55 5.37 6.84 5.76
N MET A 56 4.76 5.67 5.86
CA MET A 56 3.56 5.32 5.10
C MET A 56 2.43 4.90 6.04
N ARG A 57 1.22 5.42 5.82
CA ARG A 57 0.01 4.97 6.50
C ARG A 57 -0.67 3.91 5.64
N MET A 58 -0.88 2.71 6.18
CA MET A 58 -1.59 1.62 5.51
C MET A 58 -2.58 1.02 6.52
N GLY A 59 -3.87 1.13 6.22
CA GLY A 59 -4.93 0.91 7.20
C GLY A 59 -4.73 1.76 8.46
N ASP A 60 -4.90 1.14 9.63
CA ASP A 60 -4.74 1.78 10.94
C ASP A 60 -3.29 1.83 11.44
N SER A 61 -2.29 1.62 10.57
CA SER A 61 -0.89 1.57 10.95
C SER A 61 -0.05 2.56 10.17
N VAL A 62 0.89 3.19 10.86
CA VAL A 62 1.97 4.00 10.29
C VAL A 62 3.26 3.19 10.35
N TYR A 63 3.82 2.94 9.17
CA TYR A 63 5.08 2.25 8.96
C TYR A 63 6.17 3.30 8.78
N ILE A 64 7.20 3.22 9.63
CA ILE A 64 8.42 4.00 9.46
C ILE A 64 9.44 3.09 8.79
N CYS A 65 9.84 3.45 7.58
CA CYS A 65 10.69 2.67 6.72
C CYS A 65 12.00 3.39 6.38
N ARG A 66 13.00 2.61 5.95
CA ARG A 66 14.27 3.08 5.40
C ARG A 66 14.42 2.58 3.97
N ALA A 67 14.87 3.44 3.09
CA ALA A 67 15.19 3.07 1.71
C ALA A 67 16.54 3.64 1.30
N SER A 68 17.19 2.95 0.37
CA SER A 68 18.48 3.31 -0.20
C SER A 68 18.32 3.21 -1.72
N ALA A 69 18.15 4.36 -2.39
CA ALA A 69 17.93 4.40 -3.83
C ALA A 69 18.26 5.81 -4.39
N PRO A 70 18.52 5.96 -5.69
CA PRO A 70 18.70 7.27 -6.31
C PRO A 70 17.46 8.14 -6.12
N ALA A 71 17.64 9.46 -5.98
CA ALA A 71 16.55 10.42 -5.80
C ALA A 71 15.45 10.32 -6.87
N ALA A 72 15.81 9.97 -8.11
CA ALA A 72 14.88 9.75 -9.21
C ALA A 72 13.77 8.73 -8.87
N THR A 73 14.05 7.74 -8.02
CA THR A 73 13.08 6.73 -7.55
C THR A 73 11.89 7.37 -6.83
N PHE A 74 12.14 8.48 -6.12
CA PHE A 74 11.17 9.13 -5.24
C PHE A 74 10.73 10.52 -5.74
N MET A 75 11.16 10.96 -6.93
CA MET A 75 10.78 12.28 -7.46
C MET A 75 9.25 12.49 -7.52
N GLU A 76 8.51 11.42 -7.80
CA GLU A 76 7.04 11.44 -7.89
C GLU A 76 6.33 11.22 -6.54
N TRP A 77 7.08 11.07 -5.43
CA TRP A 77 6.54 10.72 -4.12
C TRP A 77 6.19 11.98 -3.34
N VAL A 78 4.91 12.34 -3.36
CA VAL A 78 4.37 13.53 -2.69
C VAL A 78 3.57 13.10 -1.47
N VAL A 79 3.72 13.81 -0.36
CA VAL A 79 2.95 13.57 0.88
C VAL A 79 1.45 13.63 0.58
N GLY A 80 0.69 12.68 1.12
CA GLY A 80 -0.74 12.51 0.85
C GLY A 80 -1.06 11.63 -0.36
N LYS A 81 -0.08 11.31 -1.20
CA LYS A 81 -0.27 10.43 -2.35
C LYS A 81 -0.41 8.98 -1.92
N GLU A 82 -1.29 8.26 -2.60
CA GLU A 82 -1.59 6.86 -2.37
C GLU A 82 -0.81 5.95 -3.32
N PHE A 83 -0.38 4.81 -2.80
CA PHE A 83 0.36 3.79 -3.52
C PHE A 83 -0.14 2.40 -3.10
N PRO A 84 -0.23 1.43 -4.03
CA PRO A 84 -0.43 0.04 -3.64
C PRO A 84 0.79 -0.45 -2.86
N ALA A 85 0.59 -0.98 -1.65
CA ALA A 85 1.66 -1.51 -0.82
C ALA A 85 1.28 -2.83 -0.14
N LYS A 86 2.29 -3.67 0.11
CA LYS A 86 2.14 -4.93 0.82
C LYS A 86 3.24 -5.11 1.87
N GLU A 87 2.86 -5.43 3.09
CA GLU A 87 3.81 -5.86 4.12
C GLU A 87 4.29 -7.29 3.79
N ASN A 88 5.60 -7.45 3.64
CA ASN A 88 6.26 -8.72 3.40
C ASN A 88 7.39 -8.92 4.43
N GLY A 89 7.03 -9.40 5.62
CA GLY A 89 7.96 -9.56 6.73
C GLY A 89 8.53 -8.22 7.22
N LYS A 90 9.83 -7.99 7.00
CA LYS A 90 10.53 -6.75 7.41
C LYS A 90 10.57 -5.68 6.31
N VAL A 91 9.90 -5.91 5.19
CA VAL A 91 9.89 -5.00 4.03
C VAL A 91 8.45 -4.61 3.71
N LEU A 92 8.23 -3.36 3.35
CA LEU A 92 7.00 -2.86 2.75
C LEU A 92 7.26 -2.72 1.25
N LEU A 93 6.60 -3.56 0.45
CA LEU A 93 6.68 -3.54 -1.01
C LEU A 93 5.70 -2.49 -1.52
N VAL A 94 6.19 -1.45 -2.19
CA VAL A 94 5.34 -0.34 -2.69
C VAL A 94 5.43 -0.29 -4.21
N ARG A 95 4.29 -0.34 -4.89
CA ARG A 95 4.27 -0.16 -6.35
C ARG A 95 4.27 1.31 -6.71
N ASN A 96 5.22 1.72 -7.53
CA ASN A 96 5.25 3.06 -8.09
C ASN A 96 4.29 3.18 -9.29
N LYS A 97 4.15 4.39 -9.85
CA LYS A 97 3.30 4.67 -11.02
C LYS A 97 3.69 3.84 -12.26
N ASP A 98 4.95 3.45 -12.39
CA ASP A 98 5.45 2.63 -13.49
C ASP A 98 5.20 1.12 -13.28
N GLY A 99 4.52 0.74 -12.20
CA GLY A 99 4.29 -0.66 -11.80
C GLY A 99 5.51 -1.35 -11.19
N LYS A 100 6.63 -0.64 -11.00
CA LYS A 100 7.84 -1.18 -10.35
C LYS A 100 7.63 -1.29 -8.86
N ILE A 101 8.15 -2.37 -8.27
CA ILE A 101 8.15 -2.59 -6.83
C ILE A 101 9.36 -1.87 -6.22
N VAL A 102 9.10 -0.98 -5.28
CA VAL A 102 10.09 -0.30 -4.44
C VAL A 102 10.06 -0.94 -3.07
N GLU A 103 11.19 -1.47 -2.63
CA GLU A 103 11.33 -2.12 -1.34
C GLU A 103 11.69 -1.12 -0.24
N LEU A 104 10.84 -1.02 0.78
CA LEU A 104 11.09 -0.15 1.93
C LEU A 104 11.32 -1.00 3.18
N ASN A 105 12.51 -0.91 3.80
CA ASN A 105 12.82 -1.67 5.00
C ASN A 105 12.08 -1.11 6.22
N ILE A 106 11.20 -1.89 6.84
CA ILE A 106 10.39 -1.46 7.98
C ILE A 106 11.30 -1.36 9.22
N ALA A 107 11.48 -0.13 9.71
CA ALA A 107 12.21 0.15 10.94
C ALA A 107 11.30 0.10 12.17
N SER A 108 10.04 0.54 12.05
CA SER A 108 9.03 0.41 13.10
C SER A 108 7.61 0.49 12.53
N LYS A 109 6.65 -0.12 13.22
CA LYS A 109 5.22 -0.06 12.91
C LYS A 109 4.47 0.46 14.13
N LYS A 110 3.61 1.46 13.95
CA LYS A 110 2.83 2.07 15.05
C LYS A 110 1.36 2.13 14.65
N LYS A 111 0.46 1.75 15.56
CA LYS A 111 -0.96 2.08 15.45
C LYS A 111 -1.20 3.43 16.12
N PRO A 112 -1.77 4.44 15.44
CA PRO A 112 -2.25 5.63 16.12
C PRO A 112 -3.26 5.23 17.21
N LYS A 113 -3.20 5.90 18.36
CA LYS A 113 -4.21 5.75 19.43
C LYS A 113 -5.46 6.54 19.08
#